data_AF-A0A8T6V1J4-F1
#
_entry.id   AF-A0A8T6V1J4-F1
#
_cell.length_a   1.000
_cell.length_b   1.000
_cell.length_c   1.000
_cell.angle_alpha   90.00
_cell.angle_beta   90.00
_cell.angle_gamma   90.00
#
_symmetry.space_group_name_H-M   'P 1'
#
loop_
_entity.id
_entity.type
_entity.pdbx_description
1 polymer ?
#
loop_
_entity_poly.entity_id
_entity_poly.type
_entity_poly.pdbx_seq_one_letter_code
_entity_poly.pdbx_strand_id
1 'polypeptide(L)' 'NTYGNIFFGAEAFGTVDISSMGLKMYRKPQGSAGTEDPIDQRATIGYKYSYAAKVLEAARVQVLWAYGV' A
#
# COMPACT_ATOMS: atom_id res chain seq x y z
N ASN A 1 -13.14 -18.99 17.28
CA ASN A 1 -12.23 -18.06 16.56
C ASN A 1 -11.79 -18.72 15.27
N THR A 2 -11.93 -18.06 14.11
CA THR A 2 -11.49 -18.59 12.82
C THR A 2 -10.16 -17.94 12.43
N TYR A 3 -9.14 -18.76 12.17
CA TYR A 3 -7.84 -18.28 11.70
C TYR A 3 -7.64 -18.76 10.25
N GLY A 4 -7.33 -17.83 9.36
CA GLY A 4 -7.11 -18.10 7.93
C GLY A 4 -5.64 -17.96 7.57
N ASN A 5 -5.08 -18.95 6.87
CA ASN A 5 -3.75 -18.86 6.28
C ASN A 5 -3.88 -18.77 4.75
N ILE A 6 -3.20 -17.80 4.15
CA ILE A 6 -3.19 -17.56 2.70
C ILE A 6 -1.83 -18.00 2.16
N PHE A 7 -1.84 -18.90 1.18
CA PHE A 7 -0.65 -19.40 0.52
C PHE A 7 -0.58 -18.87 -0.93
N PHE A 8 0.59 -18.35 -1.29
CA PHE A 8 0.88 -17.86 -2.63
C PHE A 8 1.92 -18.77 -3.29
N GLY A 9 1.55 -19.43 -4.38
CA GLY A 9 2.47 -20.21 -5.20
C GLY A 9 3.46 -19.32 -5.96
N ALA A 10 4.58 -19.89 -6.38
CA ALA A 10 5.58 -19.19 -7.19
C ALA A 10 4.91 -18.59 -8.45
N GLU A 11 5.23 -17.34 -8.74
CA GLU A 11 4.70 -16.57 -9.88
C GLU A 11 3.16 -16.44 -9.89
N ALA A 12 2.47 -16.61 -8.75
CA ALA A 12 1.02 -16.42 -8.69
C ALA A 12 0.61 -14.97 -9.05
N PHE A 13 1.50 -14.00 -8.78
CA PHE A 13 1.32 -12.60 -9.12
C PHE A 13 2.46 -12.10 -10.01
N GLY A 14 2.08 -11.43 -11.10
CA GLY A 14 2.97 -10.59 -11.87
C GLY A 14 2.91 -9.17 -11.30
N THR A 15 4.06 -8.64 -10.92
CA THR A 15 4.19 -7.28 -10.38
C THR A 15 4.81 -6.41 -11.46
N VAL A 16 4.20 -5.27 -11.77
CA VAL A 16 4.79 -4.29 -12.69
C VAL A 16 5.05 -3.01 -11.93
N ASP A 17 6.31 -2.59 -11.94
CA ASP A 17 6.65 -1.22 -11.56
C ASP A 17 6.24 -0.29 -12.69
N ILE A 18 5.31 0.62 -12.39
CA ILE A 18 4.86 1.62 -13.34
C ILE A 18 5.93 2.72 -13.34
N SER A 19 6.93 2.54 -14.20
CA SER A 19 8.13 3.39 -14.31
C SER A 19 7.86 4.90 -14.45
N SER A 20 6.64 5.28 -14.82
CA SER A 20 6.21 6.67 -14.99
C SER A 20 5.71 7.34 -13.68
N MET A 21 5.44 6.58 -12.61
CA MET A 21 4.88 7.08 -11.35
C MET A 21 5.57 6.45 -10.12
N GLY A 22 6.89 6.62 -10.04
CA GLY A 22 7.68 6.21 -8.87
C GLY A 22 7.23 6.87 -7.57
N LEU A 23 7.66 6.32 -6.43
CA LEU A 23 7.32 6.82 -5.10
C LEU A 23 7.71 8.30 -4.95
N LYS A 24 6.71 9.18 -4.86
CA LYS A 24 6.93 10.60 -4.61
C LYS A 24 6.42 10.97 -3.23
N MET A 25 7.35 11.34 -2.35
CA MET A 25 7.03 11.96 -1.07
C MET A 25 6.83 13.47 -1.23
N TYR A 26 5.75 13.96 -0.64
CA TYR A 26 5.44 15.37 -0.48
C TYR A 26 5.53 15.71 1.00
N ARG A 27 6.43 16.64 1.34
CA ARG A 27 6.57 17.16 2.70
C ARG A 27 6.15 18.62 2.71
N LYS A 28 5.17 18.95 3.54
CA LYS A 28 4.78 20.31 3.90
C LYS A 28 5.18 20.54 5.36
N PRO A 29 6.26 21.31 5.62
CA PRO A 29 6.69 21.60 6.99
C PRO A 29 5.64 22.45 7.73
N GLN A 30 5.74 22.49 9.06
CA GLN A 30 4.91 23.38 9.89
C GLN A 30 5.09 24.83 9.43
N GLY A 31 4.02 25.64 9.45
CA GLY A 31 4.07 27.03 8.99
C GLY A 31 4.06 27.21 7.48
N SER A 32 3.94 26.14 6.69
CA SER A 32 3.98 26.22 5.22
C SER A 32 2.76 26.89 4.57
N ALA A 33 1.75 27.30 5.35
CA ALA A 33 0.55 28.00 4.90
C ALA A 33 0.53 29.51 5.24
N GLY A 34 1.63 30.06 5.78
CA GLY A 34 1.75 31.50 6.05
C GLY A 34 0.69 31.97 7.06
N THR A 35 -0.09 32.99 6.71
CA THR A 35 -1.08 33.59 7.62
C THR A 35 -2.24 32.66 8.00
N GLU A 36 -2.46 31.57 7.25
CA GLU A 36 -3.46 30.53 7.59
C GLU A 36 -2.92 29.51 8.62
N ASP A 37 -1.61 29.50 8.90
CA ASP A 37 -0.99 28.72 9.98
C ASP A 37 -0.13 29.62 10.89
N PRO A 38 -0.75 30.58 11.62
CA PRO A 38 -0.04 31.61 12.38
C PRO A 38 0.71 31.09 13.62
N ILE A 39 0.56 29.81 13.93
CA ILE A 39 1.09 29.15 15.13
C ILE A 39 1.79 27.82 14.79
N ASP A 40 2.14 27.62 13.52
CA ASP A 40 2.89 26.46 13.02
C ASP A 40 2.29 25.11 13.46
N GLN A 41 0.96 25.00 13.50
CA GLN A 41 0.27 23.87 14.13
C GLN A 41 0.14 22.63 13.25
N ARG A 42 0.28 22.76 11.92
CA ARG A 42 -0.01 21.65 11.00
C ARG A 42 1.16 21.40 10.05
N ALA A 43 1.71 20.19 10.14
CA ALA A 43 2.56 19.62 9.10
C ALA A 43 1.84 18.48 8.40
N THR A 44 2.07 18.35 7.10
CA THR A 44 1.49 17.28 6.30
C THR A 44 2.58 16.56 5.55
N ILE A 45 2.61 15.23 5.72
CA ILE A 45 3.39 14.32 4.89
C ILE A 45 2.39 13.48 4.10
N GLY A 46 2.56 13.45 2.78
CA GLY A 46 1.79 12.60 1.90
C GLY A 46 2.73 11.90 0.93
N TYR A 47 2.39 10.69 0.53
CA TYR A 47 3.10 9.97 -0.52
C TYR A 47 2.11 9.54 -1.60
N LYS A 48 2.58 9.49 -2.84
CA LYS A 48 1.87 8.87 -3.95
C LYS A 48 2.76 7.77 -4.52
N TYR A 49 2.16 6.60 -4.71
CA TYR A 49 2.80 5.43 -5.28
C TYR A 49 1.81 4.75 -6.21
N SER A 50 2.30 4.30 -7.37
CA SER A 50 1.51 3.57 -8.34
C SER A 50 2.08 2.17 -8.48
N TYR A 51 1.23 1.18 -8.22
CA TYR A 51 1.58 -0.23 -8.28
C TYR A 51 0.45 -1.01 -8.91
N ALA A 52 0.79 -1.93 -9.80
CA ALA A 52 -0.15 -2.87 -10.37
C ALA A 52 0.36 -4.29 -10.15
N ALA A 53 -0.50 -5.13 -9.57
CA ALA A 53 -0.30 -6.56 -9.47
C ALA A 53 -1.43 -7.26 -10.23
N LYS A 54 -1.08 -8.28 -11.01
CA LYS A 54 -2.04 -9.13 -11.74
C LYS A 54 -1.87 -10.57 -11.31
N VAL A 55 -2.97 -11.25 -11.02
CA VAL A 55 -2.98 -12.71 -10.84
C VAL A 55 -2.65 -13.35 -12.18
N LEU A 56 -1.54 -14.08 -12.25
CA LEU A 56 -1.11 -14.78 -13.46
C LEU A 56 -1.76 -16.16 -13.56
N GLU A 57 -1.95 -16.84 -12.43
CA GLU A 57 -2.56 -18.16 -12.34
C GLU A 57 -3.40 -18.27 -11.07
N ALA A 58 -4.73 -18.32 -11.22
CA ALA A 58 -5.66 -18.30 -10.09
C ALA A 58 -5.58 -19.57 -9.24
N ALA A 59 -5.24 -20.72 -9.85
CA ALA A 59 -5.09 -21.99 -9.13
C ALA A 59 -3.90 -22.01 -8.14
N ARG A 60 -2.96 -21.05 -8.26
CA ARG A 60 -1.79 -20.93 -7.38
C ARG A 60 -2.03 -20.07 -6.14
N VAL A 61 -3.26 -19.59 -5.91
CA VAL A 61 -3.67 -18.91 -4.67
C VAL A 61 -4.62 -19.80 -3.90
N GLN A 62 -4.26 -20.17 -2.67
CA GLN A 62 -5.08 -21.07 -1.84
C GLN A 62 -5.31 -20.46 -0.46
N VAL A 63 -6.56 -20.58 0.02
CA VAL A 63 -6.98 -20.12 1.34
C VAL A 63 -7.38 -21.33 2.16
N LEU A 64 -6.69 -21.56 3.28
CA LEU A 64 -7.02 -22.62 4.22
C LEU A 64 -7.66 -22.02 5.47
N TRP A 65 -8.86 -22.49 5.78
CA TRP A 65 -9.58 -22.12 6.99
C TRP A 65 -9.35 -23.18 8.07
N ALA A 66 -8.89 -22.74 9.23
CA ALA A 66 -8.87 -23.57 10.43
C ALA A 66 -9.95 -23.07 11.39
N TYR A 67 -10.93 -23.94 11.68
CA TYR A 67 -11.93 -23.71 12.71
C TYR A 67 -11.38 -24.25 14.04
N GLY A 68 -11.14 -23.36 15.01
CA GLY A 68 -10.84 -23.74 16.38
C GLY A 68 -12.13 -24.01 17.14
N VAL A 69 -12.19 -25.17 17.81
CA VAL A 69 -13.24 -25.56 18.79
C VAL A 69 -13.40 -24.47 19.85
#